data_AF-A0A7I9YSV8-F1
#
_entry.id   AF-A0A7I9YSV8-F1
#
_cell.length_a   1.000
_cell.length_b   1.000
_cell.length_c   1.000
_cell.angle_alpha   90.00
_cell.angle_beta   90.00
_cell.angle_gamma   90.00
#
_symmetry.space_group_name_H-M   'P 1'
#
loop_
_entity.id
_entity.type
_entity.pdbx_description
1 polymer ?
#
loop_
_entity_poly.entity_id
_entity_poly.type
_entity_poly.pdbx_seq_one_letter_code
_entity_poly.pdbx_strand_id
1 'polypeptide(L)'
;MAAVAPIKVDAETDELVTQAAHFLGRPKKYIVDAAVREYIDNHRAEIQIGVKDALSRLDGSKSAAVSALTGFSSADLDDLGGFSR
;
A
#
# COMPACT_ATOMS: atom_id res chain seq x y z
N MET A 1 21.42 8.81 2.56
CA MET A 1 20.19 8.30 1.89
C MET A 1 20.14 6.80 2.12
N ALA A 2 19.04 6.25 2.62
CA ALA A 2 18.91 4.81 2.81
C ALA A 2 18.97 4.10 1.45
N ALA A 3 19.81 3.06 1.32
CA ALA A 3 19.89 2.28 0.10
C ALA A 3 18.60 1.46 -0.03
N VAL A 4 17.88 1.64 -1.15
CA VAL A 4 16.71 0.84 -1.48
C VAL A 4 17.19 -0.40 -2.23
N ALA A 5 16.68 -1.57 -1.86
CA ALA A 5 16.97 -2.80 -2.58
C ALA A 5 16.46 -2.70 -4.04
N PRO A 6 17.20 -3.25 -5.03
CA PRO A 6 16.77 -3.21 -6.42
C PRO A 6 15.48 -4.02 -6.63
N ILE A 7 14.54 -3.45 -7.38
CA ILE A 7 13.31 -4.13 -7.81
C ILE A 7 13.61 -4.87 -9.11
N LYS A 8 13.39 -6.18 -9.13
CA LYS A 8 13.50 -6.98 -10.36
C LYS A 8 12.19 -6.89 -11.13
N VAL A 9 12.30 -6.59 -12.42
CA VAL A 9 11.19 -6.62 -13.38
C VAL A 9 11.60 -7.51 -14.56
N ASP A 10 10.63 -7.96 -15.35
CA ASP A 10 10.90 -8.62 -16.62
C ASP A 10 11.48 -7.64 -17.66
N ALA A 11 12.04 -8.19 -18.75
CA ALA A 11 12.71 -7.39 -19.77
C ALA A 11 11.77 -6.45 -20.52
N GLU A 12 10.54 -6.88 -20.79
CA GLU A 12 9.54 -6.08 -21.51
C GLU A 12 9.15 -4.84 -20.68
N THR A 13 8.94 -5.02 -19.37
CA THR A 13 8.70 -3.92 -18.44
C THR A 13 9.89 -2.96 -18.36
N ASP A 14 11.14 -3.44 -18.33
CA ASP A 14 12.30 -2.53 -18.33
C ASP A 14 12.40 -1.72 -19.64
N GLU A 15 12.10 -2.33 -20.79
CA GLU A 15 12.06 -1.62 -22.08
C GLU A 15 10.99 -0.52 -22.09
N LEU A 16 9.78 -0.82 -21.62
CA LEU A 16 8.70 0.17 -21.49
C LEU A 16 9.11 1.34 -20.58
N VAL A 17 9.69 1.04 -19.42
CA VAL A 17 10.19 2.08 -18.50
C VAL A 17 11.32 2.89 -19.13
N THR A 18 12.19 2.25 -19.92
CA THR A 18 13.28 2.92 -20.65
C THR A 18 12.74 3.92 -21.67
N GLN A 19 11.77 3.51 -22.48
CA GLN A 19 11.16 4.36 -23.50
C GLN A 19 10.43 5.54 -22.85
N ALA A 20 9.62 5.29 -21.82
CA ALA A 20 8.92 6.34 -21.09
C ALA A 20 9.90 7.35 -20.46
N ALA A 21 10.96 6.87 -19.80
CA ALA A 21 12.01 7.70 -19.23
C ALA A 21 12.68 8.60 -20.28
N HIS A 22 13.00 8.02 -21.44
CA HIS A 22 13.57 8.75 -22.57
C HIS A 22 12.64 9.86 -23.07
N PHE A 23 11.39 9.53 -23.40
CA PHE A 23 10.45 10.51 -23.96
C PHE A 23 10.05 11.60 -22.97
N LEU A 24 9.99 11.29 -21.67
CA LEU A 24 9.60 12.25 -20.63
C LEU A 24 10.78 13.04 -20.06
N GLY A 25 12.02 12.72 -20.43
CA GLY A 25 13.21 13.36 -19.87
C GLY A 25 13.32 13.18 -18.35
N ARG A 26 12.92 11.99 -17.86
CA ARG A 26 12.91 11.64 -16.43
C ARG A 26 13.75 10.38 -16.20
N PRO A 27 14.38 10.22 -15.03
CA PRO A 27 15.09 8.99 -14.71
C PRO A 27 14.09 7.83 -14.55
N LYS A 28 14.47 6.61 -14.92
CA LYS A 28 13.64 5.39 -14.80
C LYS A 28 12.95 5.27 -13.43
N LYS A 29 13.69 5.54 -12.33
CA LYS A 29 13.14 5.49 -10.96
C LYS A 29 11.90 6.37 -10.77
N TYR A 30 11.84 7.53 -11.42
CA TYR A 30 10.70 8.44 -11.31
C TYR A 30 9.45 7.84 -11.97
N ILE A 31 9.62 7.18 -13.11
CA ILE A 31 8.53 6.49 -13.82
C ILE A 31 7.99 5.36 -12.94
N VAL A 32 8.88 4.54 -12.37
CA VAL A 32 8.51 3.44 -11.46
C VAL A 32 7.81 3.98 -10.21
N ASP A 33 8.36 5.01 -9.59
CA ASP A 33 7.79 5.65 -8.40
C ASP A 33 6.39 6.22 -8.63
N ALA A 34 6.13 6.80 -9.81
CA ALA A 34 4.81 7.30 -10.18
C ALA A 34 3.83 6.16 -10.46
N ALA A 35 4.23 5.21 -11.31
CA ALA A 35 3.40 4.07 -11.71
C ALA A 35 2.99 3.21 -10.51
N VAL A 36 3.89 2.96 -9.56
CA VAL A 36 3.57 2.19 -8.35
C VAL A 36 2.56 2.92 -7.47
N ARG A 37 2.69 4.24 -7.29
CA ARG A 37 1.71 5.02 -6.52
C ARG A 37 0.34 5.02 -7.17
N GLU A 38 0.29 5.26 -8.48
CA GLU A 38 -0.97 5.23 -9.25
C GLU A 38 -1.63 3.85 -9.20
N TYR A 39 -0.84 2.78 -9.34
CA TYR A 39 -1.35 1.42 -9.24
C TYR A 39 -1.97 1.14 -7.86
N ILE A 40 -1.28 1.52 -6.78
CA ILE A 40 -1.78 1.34 -5.41
C ILE A 40 -3.05 2.16 -5.17
N ASP A 41 -3.08 3.41 -5.62
CA ASP A 41 -4.24 4.28 -5.42
C ASP A 41 -5.46 3.76 -6.19
N ASN A 42 -5.28 3.25 -7.42
CA ASN A 42 -6.35 2.65 -8.21
C ASN A 42 -6.88 1.33 -7.63
N HIS A 43 -6.07 0.59 -6.88
CA HIS A 43 -6.45 -0.69 -6.27
C HIS A 43 -6.68 -0.58 -4.76
N ARG A 44 -6.82 0.64 -4.21
CA ARG A 44 -6.93 0.88 -2.77
C ARG A 44 -8.09 0.10 -2.14
N ALA A 45 -9.23 0.01 -2.81
CA ALA A 45 -10.40 -0.72 -2.32
C ALA A 45 -10.13 -2.23 -2.19
N GLU A 46 -9.50 -2.84 -3.19
CA GLU A 46 -9.14 -4.26 -3.18
C GLU A 46 -8.11 -4.58 -2.11
N ILE A 47 -7.10 -3.71 -1.96
CA ILE A 47 -6.10 -3.81 -0.90
C ILE A 47 -6.79 -3.75 0.48
N GLN A 48 -7.73 -2.82 0.68
CA GLN A 48 -8.47 -2.73 1.94
C GLN A 48 -9.30 -3.99 2.24
N ILE A 49 -9.91 -4.62 1.23
CA ILE A 49 -10.61 -5.89 1.39
C ILE A 49 -9.62 -6.99 1.79
N GLY A 50 -8.52 -7.13 1.07
CA GLY A 50 -7.50 -8.14 1.38
C GLY A 50 -6.89 -7.97 2.77
N VAL A 51 -6.68 -6.72 3.21
CA VAL A 51 -6.21 -6.40 4.56
C VAL A 51 -7.25 -6.80 5.61
N LYS A 52 -8.54 -6.47 5.41
CA LYS A 52 -9.62 -6.89 6.32
C LYS A 52 -9.75 -8.40 6.41
N ASP A 53 -9.64 -9.11 5.30
CA ASP A 53 -9.72 -10.56 5.25
C ASP A 53 -8.52 -11.20 5.96
N ALA A 54 -7.31 -10.68 5.72
CA ALA A 54 -6.10 -11.13 6.40
C ALA A 54 -6.19 -10.88 7.91
N LEU A 55 -6.64 -9.69 8.33
CA LEU A 55 -6.85 -9.36 9.75
C LEU A 55 -7.94 -10.22 10.39
N SER A 56 -9.06 -10.48 9.71
CA SER A 56 -10.13 -11.36 10.23
C SER A 56 -9.68 -12.81 10.39
N ARG A 57 -8.67 -13.24 9.61
CA ARG A 57 -8.05 -14.57 9.74
C ARG A 57 -6.99 -14.61 10.85
N LEU A 58 -6.33 -13.48 11.12
CA LEU A 58 -5.27 -13.36 12.11
C LEU A 58 -5.80 -12.98 13.51
N ASP A 59 -6.94 -12.30 13.58
CA ASP A 59 -7.43 -11.68 14.81
C ASP A 59 -8.85 -12.15 15.17
N GLY A 60 -8.91 -12.89 16.28
CA GLY A 60 -10.12 -13.19 17.03
C GLY A 60 -10.68 -11.99 17.81
N SER A 61 -10.24 -10.74 17.57
CA SER A 61 -10.90 -9.55 18.12
C SER A 61 -10.89 -8.37 17.13
N LYS A 62 -12.03 -7.69 16.98
CA LYS A 62 -12.25 -6.60 16.01
C LYS A 62 -11.41 -5.33 16.28
N SER A 63 -10.82 -5.18 17.47
CA SER A 63 -10.19 -3.93 17.92
C SER A 63 -8.86 -3.62 17.21
N ALA A 64 -7.97 -4.61 17.03
CA ALA A 64 -6.67 -4.35 16.38
C ALA A 64 -6.82 -4.04 14.89
N ALA A 65 -7.84 -4.63 14.24
CA ALA A 65 -8.15 -4.34 12.84
C ALA A 65 -8.59 -2.88 12.62
N VAL A 66 -9.39 -2.32 13.53
CA VAL A 66 -9.88 -0.94 13.43
C VAL A 66 -8.74 0.06 13.68
N SER A 67 -7.82 -0.25 14.60
CA SER A 67 -6.64 0.56 14.89
C SER A 67 -5.71 0.69 13.68
N ALA A 68 -5.45 -0.43 12.98
CA ALA A 68 -4.61 -0.43 11.79
C ALA A 68 -5.21 0.33 10.59
N LEU A 69 -6.54 0.37 10.47
CA LEU A 69 -7.23 1.06 9.38
C LEU A 69 -7.39 2.56 9.60
N THR A 70 -7.48 3.01 10.85
CA THR A 70 -7.80 4.41 11.19
C THR A 70 -6.62 5.19 11.74
N GLY A 71 -5.55 4.51 12.15
CA GLY A 71 -4.38 5.11 12.80
C GLY A 71 -4.62 5.51 14.26
N PHE A 72 -5.80 5.20 14.82
CA PHE A 72 -6.13 5.41 16.23
C PHE A 72 -5.58 4.27 17.07
N SER A 73 -5.06 4.57 18.26
CA SER A 73 -4.61 3.55 19.20
C SER A 73 -5.82 2.81 19.80
N SER A 74 -5.61 1.63 20.40
CA SER A 74 -6.69 0.90 21.07
C SER A 74 -7.37 1.72 22.17
N ALA A 75 -6.63 2.61 22.84
CA ALA A 75 -7.17 3.54 23.84
C ALA A 75 -8.12 4.58 23.22
N ASP A 76 -7.77 5.11 22.04
CA ASP A 76 -8.62 6.07 21.32
C ASP A 76 -9.93 5.42 20.82
N LEU A 77 -9.90 4.10 20.54
CA LEU A 77 -11.07 3.35 20.11
C LEU A 77 -12.01 2.98 21.27
N ASP A 78 -11.46 2.74 22.46
CA ASP A 78 -12.25 2.50 23.67
C ASP A 78 -12.95 3.79 24.13
N ASP A 79 -12.27 4.95 24.03
CA ASP A 79 -12.82 6.27 24.34
C ASP A 79 -13.95 6.71 23.40
N LEU A 80 -13.97 6.21 22.15
CA LEU A 80 -15.05 6.44 21.19
C LEU A 80 -16.29 5.55 21.42
N GLY A 81 -16.33 4.79 22.52
CA GLY A 81 -17.47 3.97 22.92
C GLY A 81 -17.40 2.52 22.44
N GLY A 82 -16.23 1.91 22.59
CA GLY A 82 -15.86 0.56 22.13
C GLY A 82 -17.02 -0.45 22.10
N PHE A 83 -17.22 -1.05 20.92
CA PHE A 83 -18.19 -2.05 20.46
C PHE A 83 -18.89 -2.92 21.52
N SER A 84 -19.71 -2.30 22.37
CA SER A 84 -20.58 -2.97 23.33
C SER A 84 -22.03 -2.91 22.85
N ARG A 85 -22.30 -3.65 21.77
CA ARG A 85 -23.52 -4.47 21.61
C ARG A 85 -23.41 -5.42 20.43
#